data_AF-A0A6P0RTA2-F1
#
_entry.id   AF-A0A6P0RTA2-F1
#
_cell.length_a   1.000
_cell.length_b   1.000
_cell.length_c   1.000
_cell.angle_alpha   90.00
_cell.angle_beta   90.00
_cell.angle_gamma   90.00
#
_symmetry.space_group_name_H-M   'P 1'
#
loop_
_entity.id
_entity.type
_entity.pdbx_description
1 polymer ?
#
loop_
_entity_poly.entity_id
_entity_poly.type
_entity_poly.pdbx_seq_one_letter_code
_entity_poly.pdbx_strand_id
1 'polypeptide(L)'
;MSSLLEKIADHEVIDTAYQWLCKKRQHYHPNADVWQVRRWWHETKPILQAQILAGNFQFRELRLIRGEEKSIEWWSSLDALVLKAMTIRHLRKTFTGVAYLTPLPPFPTREVGF
;
A
#
# COMPACT_ATOMS: atom_id res chain seq x y z
N MET A 1 4.43 4.51 25.92
CA MET A 1 5.19 3.89 24.81
C MET A 1 4.25 3.75 23.64
N SER A 2 4.43 4.51 22.55
CA SER A 2 3.47 4.48 21.44
C SER A 2 3.56 3.18 20.65
N SER A 3 2.40 2.53 20.49
CA SER A 3 2.23 1.24 19.83
C SER A 3 2.72 1.31 18.38
N LEU A 4 3.17 0.17 17.83
CA LEU A 4 3.54 0.10 16.40
C LEU A 4 2.35 0.48 15.51
N LEU A 5 1.13 0.14 15.93
CA LEU A 5 -0.10 0.47 15.21
C LEU A 5 -0.36 1.98 15.17
N GLU A 6 -0.19 2.70 16.28
CA GLU A 6 -0.30 4.16 16.34
C GLU A 6 0.68 4.82 15.36
N LYS A 7 1.88 4.27 15.25
CA LYS A 7 2.92 4.76 14.34
C LYS A 7 2.64 4.47 12.87
N ILE A 8 1.88 3.42 12.55
CA ILE A 8 1.47 3.09 11.18
C ILE A 8 0.24 3.92 10.80
N ALA A 9 -0.70 4.10 11.74
CA ALA A 9 -1.90 4.90 11.58
C ALA A 9 -1.65 6.41 11.65
N ASP A 10 -0.39 6.83 11.85
CA ASP A 10 0.00 8.24 11.84
C ASP A 10 -0.40 8.92 10.52
N HIS A 11 -0.91 10.15 10.62
CA HIS A 11 -1.45 10.87 9.46
C HIS A 11 -0.42 11.05 8.35
N GLU A 12 0.83 11.38 8.70
CA GLU A 12 1.89 11.59 7.70
C GLU A 12 2.26 10.29 7.00
N VAL A 13 2.31 9.18 7.74
CA VAL A 13 2.64 7.86 7.20
C VAL A 13 1.56 7.38 6.24
N ILE A 14 0.29 7.51 6.64
CA ILE A 14 -0.86 7.11 5.81
C ILE A 14 -0.98 7.99 4.56
N ASP A 15 -0.78 9.31 4.67
CA ASP A 15 -0.82 10.20 3.51
C ASP A 15 0.34 9.95 2.55
N THR A 16 1.54 9.70 3.07
CA THR A 16 2.70 9.34 2.24
C THR A 16 2.47 8.02 1.50
N ALA A 17 1.89 7.02 2.17
CA ALA A 17 1.52 5.75 1.57
C ALA A 17 0.44 5.93 0.49
N TYR A 18 -0.54 6.79 0.73
CA TYR A 18 -1.59 7.14 -0.23
C TYR A 18 -1.04 7.84 -1.48
N GLN A 19 -0.15 8.82 -1.31
CA GLN A 19 0.52 9.47 -2.44
C GLN A 19 1.32 8.48 -3.28
N TRP A 20 2.04 7.57 -2.62
CA TRP A 20 2.74 6.48 -3.31
C TRP A 20 1.78 5.59 -4.09
N LEU A 21 0.64 5.19 -3.51
CA LEU A 21 -0.38 4.39 -4.19
C LEU A 21 -0.92 5.12 -5.43
N CYS A 22 -1.22 6.41 -5.29
CA CYS A 22 -1.70 7.25 -6.39
C CYS A 22 -0.69 7.33 -7.53
N LYS A 23 0.59 7.50 -7.22
CA LYS A 23 1.65 7.51 -8.24
C LYS A 23 1.83 6.13 -8.87
N LYS A 24 1.85 5.06 -8.07
CA LYS A 24 2.14 3.70 -8.53
C LYS A 24 1.05 3.14 -9.44
N ARG A 25 -0.22 3.45 -9.15
CA ARG A 25 -1.40 2.97 -9.90
C ARG A 25 -2.05 4.08 -10.74
N GLN A 26 -1.29 5.07 -11.20
CA GLN A 26 -1.84 6.21 -11.96
C GLN A 26 -2.42 5.82 -13.32
N HIS A 27 -1.88 4.77 -13.96
CA HIS A 27 -2.30 4.29 -15.28
C HIS A 27 -3.20 3.05 -15.19
N TYR A 28 -3.70 2.71 -14.00
CA TYR A 28 -4.58 1.56 -13.84
C TYR A 28 -5.95 1.83 -14.46
N HIS A 29 -6.58 0.78 -14.98
CA HIS A 29 -7.90 0.86 -15.59
C HIS A 29 -8.90 1.57 -14.64
N PRO A 30 -9.84 2.39 -15.14
CA PRO A 30 -10.83 3.10 -14.32
C PRO A 30 -11.63 2.20 -13.36
N ASN A 31 -11.89 0.96 -13.76
CA ASN A 31 -12.58 -0.04 -12.92
C ASN A 31 -11.69 -0.64 -11.81
N ALA A 32 -10.42 -0.25 -11.71
CA ALA A 32 -9.55 -0.68 -10.62
C ALA A 32 -9.99 -0.02 -9.31
N ASP A 33 -9.85 -0.79 -8.24
CA ASP A 33 -10.22 -0.39 -6.87
C ASP A 33 -9.47 0.87 -6.36
N VAL A 34 -8.36 1.24 -6.98
CA VAL A 34 -7.61 2.47 -6.65
C VAL A 34 -8.44 3.73 -6.87
N TRP A 35 -9.30 3.75 -7.89
CA TRP A 35 -10.08 4.94 -8.23
C TRP A 35 -11.18 5.19 -7.21
N GLN A 36 -11.79 4.14 -6.67
CA GLN A 36 -12.73 4.25 -5.54
C GLN A 36 -12.03 4.78 -4.29
N VAL A 37 -10.82 4.29 -3.98
CA VAL A 37 -10.01 4.79 -2.86
C VAL A 37 -9.68 6.27 -3.03
N ARG A 38 -9.32 6.73 -4.24
CA ARG A 38 -9.08 8.16 -4.52
C ARG A 38 -10.33 9.00 -4.36
N ARG A 39 -11.45 8.52 -4.91
CA ARG A 39 -12.74 9.21 -4.89
C ARG A 39 -13.22 9.45 -3.47
N TRP A 40 -13.06 8.46 -2.59
CA TRP A 40 -13.55 8.48 -1.21
C TRP A 40 -12.43 8.58 -0.18
N TRP A 41 -11.26 9.10 -0.53
CA TRP A 41 -10.11 9.09 0.38
C TRP A 41 -10.38 9.80 1.69
N HIS A 42 -11.06 10.95 1.65
CA HIS A 42 -11.41 11.73 2.85
C HIS A 42 -12.28 10.95 3.83
N GLU A 43 -13.14 10.05 3.36
CA GLU A 43 -14.00 9.20 4.18
C GLU A 43 -13.31 7.88 4.56
N THR A 44 -12.53 7.32 3.63
CA THR A 44 -11.84 6.03 3.79
C THR A 44 -10.67 6.14 4.78
N LYS A 45 -9.92 7.25 4.74
CA LYS A 45 -8.75 7.48 5.60
C LYS A 45 -9.05 7.34 7.10
N PRO A 46 -10.03 8.06 7.69
CA PRO A 46 -10.32 7.95 9.12
C PRO A 46 -10.82 6.55 9.51
N ILE A 47 -11.61 5.90 8.65
CA ILE A 47 -12.08 4.52 8.88
C ILE A 47 -10.88 3.56 8.90
N LEU A 48 -9.97 3.68 7.93
CA LEU A 48 -8.77 2.87 7.85
C LEU A 48 -7.87 3.07 9.07
N GLN A 49 -7.63 4.32 9.47
CA GLN A 49 -6.84 4.63 10.67
C GLN A 49 -7.47 4.00 11.93
N ALA A 50 -8.78 4.12 12.10
CA ALA A 50 -9.50 3.51 13.21
C ALA A 50 -9.37 1.98 13.22
N GLN A 51 -9.49 1.32 12.06
CA GLN A 51 -9.32 -0.13 11.93
C GLN A 51 -7.90 -0.59 12.28
N ILE A 52 -6.87 0.16 11.85
CA ILE A 52 -5.48 -0.13 12.17
C ILE A 52 -5.22 0.05 13.68
N LEU A 53 -5.70 1.14 14.26
CA LEU A 53 -5.55 1.43 15.69
C LEU A 53 -6.24 0.38 16.57
N ALA A 54 -7.43 -0.09 16.15
CA ALA A 54 -8.16 -1.14 16.81
C ALA A 54 -7.54 -2.54 16.62
N GLY A 55 -6.55 -2.69 15.73
CA GLY A 55 -5.99 -4.01 15.36
C GLY A 55 -6.95 -4.89 14.55
N ASN A 56 -8.03 -4.30 14.02
CA ASN A 56 -9.11 -4.99 13.31
C ASN A 56 -9.00 -4.87 11.79
N PHE A 57 -7.93 -4.26 11.28
CA PHE A 57 -7.69 -4.22 9.85
C PHE A 57 -7.37 -5.63 9.32
N GLN A 58 -8.23 -6.14 8.44
CA GLN A 58 -8.07 -7.45 7.82
C GLN A 58 -7.66 -7.29 6.35
N PHE A 59 -6.57 -7.95 5.97
CA PHE A 59 -6.16 -8.04 4.57
C PHE A 59 -7.21 -8.81 3.77
N ARG A 60 -7.57 -8.29 2.60
CA ARG A 60 -8.47 -8.99 1.70
C ARG A 60 -7.74 -10.09 0.92
N GLU A 61 -8.52 -11.02 0.40
CA GLU A 61 -8.01 -12.11 -0.45
C GLU A 61 -7.22 -11.57 -1.63
N LEU A 62 -6.04 -12.16 -1.86
CA LEU A 62 -5.22 -11.86 -3.02
C LEU A 62 -5.93 -12.35 -4.28
N ARG A 63 -6.29 -11.43 -5.18
CA ARG A 63 -6.96 -11.81 -6.42
C ARG A 63 -5.95 -12.31 -7.44
N LEU A 64 -6.12 -13.54 -7.91
CA LEU A 64 -5.34 -14.08 -9.02
C LEU A 64 -6.12 -13.90 -10.32
N ILE A 65 -5.63 -13.04 -11.20
CA ILE A 65 -6.19 -12.88 -12.55
C ILE A 65 -5.38 -13.77 -13.48
N ARG A 66 -5.98 -14.84 -13.99
CA ARG A 66 -5.35 -15.75 -14.94
C ARG A 66 -5.64 -15.28 -16.36
N GLY A 67 -4.63 -14.82 -17.07
CA GLY A 67 -4.63 -14.66 -18.53
C GLY A 67 -4.04 -15.89 -19.20
N GLU A 68 -4.26 -16.02 -20.51
CA GLU A 68 -3.81 -17.17 -21.31
C GLU A 68 -2.29 -17.39 -21.24
N GLU A 69 -1.50 -16.31 -21.23
CA GLU A 69 -0.03 -16.38 -21.14
C GLU A 69 0.50 -16.10 -19.73
N LYS A 70 -0.30 -15.46 -18.86
CA LYS A 70 0.21 -14.95 -17.59
C LYS A 70 -0.86 -14.81 -16.52
N SER A 71 -0.51 -15.25 -15.31
CA SER A 71 -1.30 -14.97 -14.11
C SER A 71 -0.73 -13.76 -13.36
N ILE A 72 -1.59 -12.83 -12.97
CA ILE A 72 -1.25 -11.63 -12.22
C ILE A 72 -1.90 -11.73 -10.83
N GLU A 73 -1.08 -11.60 -9.79
CA GLU A 73 -1.53 -11.45 -8.41
C GLU A 73 -1.86 -9.98 -8.14
N TRP A 74 -3.05 -9.74 -7.60
CA TRP A 74 -3.63 -8.42 -7.45
C TRP A 74 -4.04 -8.16 -6.01
N TRP A 75 -3.21 -7.40 -5.30
CA TRP A 75 -3.53 -6.88 -3.97
C TRP A 75 -4.57 -5.77 -4.06
N SER A 76 -5.50 -5.74 -3.11
CA SER A 76 -6.42 -4.60 -3.03
C SER A 76 -5.64 -3.32 -2.75
N SER A 77 -6.15 -2.19 -3.24
CA SER A 77 -5.49 -0.89 -3.12
C SER A 77 -5.26 -0.48 -1.65
N LEU A 78 -6.18 -0.85 -0.76
CA LEU A 78 -6.04 -0.62 0.68
C LEU A 78 -4.97 -1.50 1.31
N ASP A 79 -4.90 -2.78 0.93
CA ASP A 79 -3.87 -3.70 1.44
C ASP A 79 -2.48 -3.21 1.03
N ALA A 80 -2.31 -2.84 -0.23
CA ALA A 80 -1.05 -2.29 -0.75
C ALA A 80 -0.65 -1.00 -0.03
N LEU A 81 -1.63 -0.16 0.33
CA LEU A 81 -1.39 1.07 1.10
C LEU A 81 -0.92 0.75 2.53
N VAL A 82 -1.59 -0.16 3.24
CA VAL A 82 -1.21 -0.55 4.60
C VAL A 82 0.16 -1.22 4.63
N LEU A 83 0.46 -2.10 3.69
CA LEU A 83 1.80 -2.69 3.52
C LEU A 83 2.86 -1.62 3.28
N LYS A 84 2.54 -0.58 2.48
CA LYS A 84 3.44 0.54 2.27
C LYS A 84 3.64 1.38 3.54
N ALA A 85 2.58 1.64 4.30
CA ALA A 85 2.65 2.36 5.57
C ALA A 85 3.53 1.64 6.60
N MET A 86 3.36 0.31 6.73
CA MET A 86 4.23 -0.55 7.55
C MET A 86 5.69 -0.44 7.12
N THR A 87 5.93 -0.48 5.81
CA THR A 87 7.27 -0.38 5.22
C THR A 87 7.93 0.96 5.53
N ILE A 88 7.20 2.08 5.37
CA ILE A 88 7.70 3.43 5.71
C ILE A 88 8.10 3.51 7.18
N ARG A 89 7.29 2.93 8.08
CA ARG A 89 7.59 2.97 9.50
C ARG A 89 8.77 2.08 9.90
N HIS A 90 8.89 0.92 9.26
CA HIS A 90 9.92 -0.07 9.54
C HIS A 90 11.29 0.34 8.98
N LEU A 91 11.34 0.85 7.73
CA LEU A 91 12.61 1.24 7.10
C LEU A 91 13.32 2.39 7.82
N ARG A 92 12.60 3.27 8.51
CA ARG A 92 13.23 4.39 9.23
C ARG A 92 14.15 3.93 10.39
N LYS A 93 14.03 2.67 10.87
CA LYS A 93 14.90 2.13 11.94
C LYS A 93 16.07 1.29 11.43
N THR A 94 16.04 0.81 10.19
CA THR A 94 17.08 -0.07 9.63
C THR A 94 18.09 0.66 8.74
N PHE A 95 17.85 1.93 8.40
CA PHE A 95 18.67 2.72 7.49
C PHE A 95 19.68 3.68 8.16
N THR A 96 20.16 3.37 9.38
CA THR A 96 21.50 3.82 9.81
C THR A 96 22.53 2.83 9.28
N GLY A 97 22.79 2.91 7.97
CA GLY A 97 23.76 2.05 7.31
C GLY A 97 23.28 1.68 5.92
N VAL A 98 24.07 2.08 4.94
CA VAL A 98 23.91 1.81 3.50
C VAL A 98 22.97 2.78 2.78
N ALA A 99 23.54 3.95 2.51
CA ALA A 99 23.18 4.77 1.37
C ALA A 99 23.38 3.98 0.08
N TYR A 100 22.31 3.44 -0.49
CA TYR A 100 22.19 3.31 -1.93
C TYR A 100 20.77 3.65 -2.36
N LEU A 101 20.70 4.65 -3.23
CA LEU A 101 19.56 5.05 -4.04
C LEU A 101 19.14 3.89 -4.94
N THR A 102 18.40 2.93 -4.41
CA THR A 102 17.63 2.00 -5.21
C THR A 102 16.16 2.30 -4.95
N PRO A 103 15.36 2.70 -5.96
CA PRO A 103 13.92 2.69 -5.79
C PRO A 103 13.55 1.25 -5.42
N LEU A 104 12.85 1.09 -4.29
CA LEU A 104 12.25 -0.18 -3.88
C LEU A 104 11.68 -0.84 -5.14
N PRO A 105 12.01 -2.11 -5.43
CA PRO A 105 11.38 -2.80 -6.54
C PRO A 105 9.85 -2.63 -6.40
N PRO A 106 9.09 -2.49 -7.50
CA PRO A 106 7.65 -2.65 -7.41
C PRO A 106 7.36 -3.84 -6.49
N PHE A 107 6.52 -3.66 -5.47
CA PHE A 107 5.84 -4.82 -4.86
C PHE A 107 5.43 -5.72 -6.02
N PRO A 108 5.77 -7.02 -6.02
CA PRO A 108 5.86 -7.79 -7.24
C PRO A 108 4.49 -7.95 -7.92
N THR A 109 4.07 -6.96 -8.71
CA THR A 109 3.60 -7.25 -10.05
C THR A 109 4.84 -7.69 -10.78
N ARG A 110 5.04 -8.99 -10.91
CA ARG A 110 6.12 -9.56 -11.70
C ARG A 110 5.85 -9.17 -13.16
N GLU A 111 6.22 -7.95 -13.54
CA GLU A 111 6.34 -7.52 -14.92
C GLU A 111 7.59 -8.19 -15.47
N VAL A 112 7.45 -9.46 -15.83
CA VAL A 112 8.33 -10.07 -16.82
C VAL A 112 7.98 -9.37 -18.14
N GLY A 113 8.91 -8.56 -18.61
CA GLY A 113 8.79 -7.71 -19.79
C GLY A 113 8.68 -8.51 -21.08
N PHE A 114 8.26 -7.77 -22.11
CA PHE A 114 8.25 -8.11 -23.54
C PHE A 114 9.55 -8.78 -24.02
#